data_AF-A0A959TCF3-F1
#
_entry.id   AF-A0A959TCF3-F1
#
_cell.length_a   1.000
_cell.length_b   1.000
_cell.length_c   1.000
_cell.angle_alpha   90.00
_cell.angle_beta   90.00
_cell.angle_gamma   90.00
#
_symmetry.space_group_name_H-M   'P 1'
#
loop_
_entity.id
_entity.type
_entity.pdbx_description
1 polymer ?
#
loop_
_entity_poly.entity_id
_entity_poly.type
_entity_poly.pdbx_seq_one_letter_code
_entity_poly.pdbx_strand_id
1 'polypeptide(L)' 'MDGTNGPAALKALQTEVDAWIHDVGVRYFDELTNMAMLTEEVGEVARIIARRYGEQSEKESDRDRDLGMELADVL' A
#
# COMPACT_ATOMS: atom_id res chain seq x y z
N MET A 1 1.23 -25.86 -5.63
CA MET A 1 1.35 -24.47 -5.18
C MET A 1 0.05 -24.15 -4.50
N ASP A 2 0.05 -24.29 -3.17
CA ASP A 2 -1.11 -24.62 -2.37
C ASP A 2 -1.59 -23.41 -1.54
N GLY A 3 -2.92 -23.19 -1.57
CA GLY A 3 -3.73 -22.88 -0.39
C GLY A 3 -3.68 -21.50 0.28
N THR A 4 -2.63 -20.70 0.14
CA THR A 4 -2.44 -19.54 1.04
C THR A 4 -3.03 -18.20 0.55
N ASN A 5 -3.63 -18.12 -0.63
CA ASN A 5 -4.19 -16.86 -1.16
C ASN A 5 -5.69 -16.66 -0.83
N GLY A 6 -6.16 -17.30 0.24
CA GLY A 6 -7.58 -17.30 0.63
C GLY A 6 -7.94 -16.27 1.70
N PRO A 7 -9.24 -16.11 2.03
CA PRO A 7 -9.74 -15.19 3.05
C PRO A 7 -9.07 -15.34 4.43
N ALA A 8 -8.58 -16.55 4.74
CA ALA A 8 -7.87 -16.84 5.98
C ALA A 8 -6.52 -16.12 6.07
N ALA A 9 -5.81 -15.92 4.96
CA ALA A 9 -4.53 -15.22 4.95
C ALA A 9 -4.71 -13.70 5.09
N LEU A 10 -5.70 -13.12 4.40
CA LEU A 10 -6.03 -11.71 4.58
C LEU A 10 -6.43 -11.41 6.03
N LYS A 11 -7.21 -12.30 6.65
CA LYS A 11 -7.58 -12.15 8.06
C LYS A 11 -6.37 -12.22 9.00
N ALA A 12 -5.38 -13.05 8.68
CA ALA A 12 -4.14 -13.12 9.46
C ALA A 12 -3.37 -11.79 9.37
N LEU A 13 -3.23 -11.23 8.15
CA LEU A 13 -2.61 -9.92 7.95
C LEU A 13 -3.34 -8.80 8.69
N GLN A 14 -4.69 -8.79 8.62
CA GLN A 14 -5.50 -7.83 9.38
C GLN A 14 -5.25 -7.93 10.89
N THR A 15 -5.04 -9.14 11.42
CA THR A 15 -4.75 -9.34 12.85
C THR A 15 -3.36 -8.84 13.20
N GLU A 16 -2.38 -9.03 12.33
CA GLU A 16 -1.01 -8.54 12.51
C GLU A 16 -0.95 -7.01 12.49
N VAL A 17 -1.65 -6.38 11.54
CA VAL A 17 -1.78 -4.91 11.47
C VAL A 17 -2.48 -4.36 12.70
N ASP A 18 -3.58 -4.99 13.15
CA ASP A 18 -4.30 -4.58 14.36
C ASP A 18 -3.39 -4.63 15.60
N ALA A 19 -2.63 -5.71 15.78
CA ALA A 19 -1.67 -5.83 16.87
C ALA A 19 -0.62 -4.72 16.81
N TRP A 20 -0.04 -4.47 15.64
CA TRP A 20 0.95 -3.42 15.46
C TRP A 20 0.39 -2.02 15.76
N ILE A 21 -0.84 -1.71 15.37
CA ILE A 21 -1.49 -0.42 15.65
C ILE A 21 -1.66 -0.22 17.16
N HIS A 22 -2.04 -1.26 17.90
CA HIS A 22 -2.18 -1.18 19.34
C HIS A 22 -0.84 -1.05 20.07
N ASP A 23 0.19 -1.77 19.60
CA ASP A 23 1.50 -1.80 20.26
C ASP A 23 2.40 -0.61 19.90
N VAL A 24 2.36 -0.17 18.64
CA VAL A 24 3.27 0.83 18.06
C VAL A 24 2.52 2.08 17.59
N GLY A 25 1.40 1.89 16.87
CA GLY A 25 0.63 2.97 16.25
C GLY A 25 -0.21 3.83 17.21
N VAL A 26 -0.28 3.46 18.50
CA VAL A 26 -1.07 4.08 19.57
C VAL A 26 -2.59 3.94 19.41
N ARG A 27 -3.13 4.19 18.21
CA ARG A 27 -4.56 4.06 17.86
C ARG A 27 -4.79 4.09 16.35
N TYR A 28 -5.98 3.67 15.95
CA TYR A 28 -6.48 3.94 14.60
C TYR A 28 -6.69 5.44 14.34
N PHE A 29 -6.46 5.83 13.08
CA PHE A 29 -6.95 7.08 12.54
C PHE A 29 -8.47 7.05 12.41
N ASP A 30 -9.10 8.23 12.44
CA ASP A 30 -10.50 8.36 12.02
C ASP A 30 -10.63 8.08 10.51
N GLU A 31 -11.85 7.86 10.04
CA GLU A 31 -12.11 7.41 8.69
C GLU A 31 -11.65 8.42 7.63
N LEU A 32 -11.73 9.73 7.91
CA LEU A 32 -11.32 10.76 6.97
C LEU A 32 -9.80 10.86 6.89
N THR A 33 -9.12 10.79 8.04
CA THR A 33 -7.66 10.74 8.08
C THR A 33 -7.14 9.47 7.38
N ASN A 34 -7.76 8.31 7.63
CA ASN A 34 -7.39 7.06 6.97
C ASN A 34 -7.63 7.10 5.45
N MET A 35 -8.71 7.74 5.01
CA MET A 35 -8.99 7.97 3.58
C MET A 35 -7.94 8.87 2.92
N ALA A 36 -7.50 9.93 3.61
CA ALA A 36 -6.47 10.83 3.10
C ALA A 36 -5.14 10.09 2.92
N MET A 37 -4.71 9.32 3.93
CA MET A 37 -3.51 8.48 3.86
C MET A 37 -3.60 7.47 2.70
N LEU A 38 -4.72 6.73 2.61
CA LEU A 38 -4.92 5.77 1.52
C LEU A 38 -4.85 6.44 0.13
N THR A 39 -5.41 7.64 -0.01
CA THR A 39 -5.38 8.38 -1.28
C THR A 39 -3.97 8.82 -1.66
N GLU A 40 -3.14 9.17 -0.67
CA GLU A 40 -1.72 9.49 -0.87
C GLU A 40 -0.97 8.29 -1.46
N GLU A 41 -1.08 7.11 -0.84
CA GLU A 41 -0.40 5.88 -1.31
C GLU A 41 -0.92 5.42 -2.69
N VAL A 42 -2.22 5.56 -2.96
CA VAL A 42 -2.76 5.30 -4.29
C VAL A 42 -2.19 6.28 -5.34
N GLY A 43 -1.91 7.52 -4.96
CA GLY A 43 -1.23 8.50 -5.81
C GLY A 43 0.21 8.10 -6.15
N GLU A 44 0.91 7.48 -5.20
CA GLU A 44 2.26 6.93 -5.37
C GLU A 44 2.26 5.81 -6.43
N VAL A 45 1.35 4.84 -6.29
CA VAL A 45 1.10 3.76 -7.27
C VAL A 45 0.77 4.34 -8.64
N ALA A 46 -0.19 5.27 -8.70
CA ALA A 46 -0.62 5.89 -9.95
C ALA A 46 0.53 6.62 -10.66
N ARG A 47 1.42 7.26 -9.90
CA ARG A 47 2.60 7.94 -10.44
C ARG A 47 3.56 6.95 -11.13
N ILE A 48 3.82 5.78 -10.53
CA ILE A 48 4.66 4.75 -11.18
C ILE A 48 3.99 4.21 -12.44
N ILE A 49 2.69 3.90 -12.37
CA ILE A 49 1.94 3.37 -13.52
C ILE A 49 1.95 4.37 -14.68
N ALA A 50 1.68 5.64 -14.41
CA ALA A 50 1.63 6.69 -15.43
C ALA A 50 2.97 6.90 -16.14
N ARG A 51 4.11 6.71 -15.46
CA ARG A 51 5.45 6.86 -16.04
C ARG A 51 5.94 5.61 -16.78
N ARG A 52 5.71 4.41 -16.23
CA ARG A 52 6.22 3.15 -16.80
C ARG A 52 5.34 2.59 -17.91
N TYR A 53 4.03 2.77 -17.77
CA TYR A 53 3.03 2.15 -18.66
C TYR A 53 2.11 3.18 -19.31
N GLY A 54 2.18 4.45 -18.91
CA GLY A 54 1.44 5.56 -19.50
C GLY A 54 2.32 6.44 -20.39
N GLU A 55 1.82 7.65 -20.69
CA GLU A 55 2.46 8.60 -21.60
C GLU A 55 3.40 9.59 -20.90
N GLN A 56 3.52 9.54 -19.57
CA GLN A 56 4.44 10.44 -18.87
C GLN A 56 5.89 9.98 -19.04
N SER A 57 6.81 10.93 -19.26
CA SER A 57 8.24 10.63 -19.30
C SER A 57 8.74 10.07 -17.97
N GLU A 58 9.61 9.08 -18.06
CA GLU A 58 10.39 8.62 -16.90
C GLU A 58 11.32 9.74 -16.41
N LYS A 59 11.48 9.81 -15.10
CA LYS A 59 12.49 10.65 -14.44
C LYS A 59 13.53 9.73 -13.83
N GLU A 60 14.80 10.11 -13.90
CA GLU A 60 15.91 9.35 -13.30
C GLU A 60 15.65 9.06 -11.82
N SER A 61 15.07 10.02 -11.09
CA SER A 61 14.72 9.89 -9.67
C SER A 61 13.65 8.82 -9.36
N ASP A 62 12.87 8.42 -10.36
CA ASP A 62 11.77 7.46 -10.20
C ASP A 62 12.14 6.07 -10.76
N ARG A 63 13.34 5.90 -11.33
CA ARG A 63 13.77 4.63 -11.97
C ARG A 63 13.78 3.46 -10.99
N ASP A 64 14.21 3.70 -9.76
CA ASP A 64 14.38 2.66 -8.74
C ASP A 64 13.13 2.45 -7.87
N ARG A 65 12.04 3.19 -8.12
CA ARG A 65 10.80 3.03 -7.33
C ARG A 65 10.12 1.72 -7.66
N ASP A 66 9.88 0.87 -6.68
CA ASP A 66 9.32 -0.46 -6.92
C ASP A 66 7.79 -0.44 -6.88
N LEU A 67 7.13 -0.94 -7.94
CA LEU A 67 5.66 -0.96 -7.98
C LEU A 67 5.08 -1.90 -6.90
N GLY A 68 5.78 -2.98 -6.57
CA GLY A 68 5.34 -3.92 -5.54
C GLY A 68 5.35 -3.29 -4.16
N MET A 69 6.36 -2.46 -3.85
CA MET A 69 6.42 -1.68 -2.61
C MET A 69 5.24 -0.71 -2.48
N GLU A 70 4.97 0.12 -3.50
CA GLU A 70 3.84 1.06 -3.43
C GLU A 70 2.48 0.33 -3.34
N LEU A 71 2.36 -0.85 -3.96
CA LEU A 71 1.17 -1.68 -3.81
C LEU A 71 1.05 -2.28 -2.41
N ALA A 72 2.16 -2.56 -1.73
CA ALA A 72 2.16 -3.05 -0.36
C ALA A 72 1.73 -1.96 0.63
N ASP A 73 2.07 -0.69 0.37
CA ASP A 73 1.64 0.45 1.20
C ASP A 73 0.11 0.71 1.14
N VAL A 74 -0.55 0.21 0.09
CA VAL A 74 -2.01 0.29 -0.09
C VAL A 74 -2.76 -0.89 0.57
N LEU A 75 -2.09 -2.03 0.77
CA LEU A 75 -2.71 -3.32 1.17
C LEU A 75 -2.70 -3.55 2.68
#